data_AF-A0A5C2H428-F1
#
_entry.id   AF-A0A5C2H428-F1
#
_cell.length_a   1.000
_cell.length_b   1.000
_cell.length_c   1.000
_cell.angle_alpha   90.00
_cell.angle_beta   90.00
_cell.angle_gamma   90.00
#
_symmetry.space_group_name_H-M   'P 1'
#
loop_
_entity.id
_entity.type
_entity.pdbx_description
1 polymer ?
#
loop_
_entity_poly.entity_id
_entity_poly.type
_entity_poly.pdbx_seq_one_letter_code
_entity_poly.pdbx_strand_id
1 'polypeptide(L)'
;MLRSIVFIAILMTSIFGQNFSIDKIKKEVKAINTQDLIKLLDEKPNTVVLDVRIKEDIVKQGGYIKANKYTNISRDKLEYLVENEISKDKKVVVYCFNGNISLLATKRLNDMGYKNAIWYQDSYKGWSEAKQTISSLDYDTNSILYNKVKEVSKDVYTSIGATQPSTYENSGHNNNFGFIVGDESVLVWNAGANYLLAKNFHEEIKKITNKPVKYVVLENSQGHAMLGSSYWKEQNAQIISHELAKDEIEKKGEKIYQRQKQVLKDKMIGTKVVIPDITFQDTYKIDLGNKTVELKYFGYAHEYSDIAIWLPKEKILFAGDLAFHQRMLPIFEITDTALWLEAWDKLEELNAQIVIPGHGDVTNMTEVRKYTKGYLEFLRTKVEEVLDNDGTLEDAYKIDQSEYAHLDTFKQLALRNVARVFKKMEFE
;
A
#
# COMPACT_ATOMS: atom_id res chain seq x y z
N MET A 1 -46.60 -22.44 52.03
CA MET A 1 -46.71 -21.06 51.50
C MET A 1 -46.07 -21.04 50.11
N LEU A 2 -46.85 -21.40 49.08
CA LEU A 2 -46.46 -21.21 47.67
C LEU A 2 -46.83 -19.79 47.27
N ARG A 3 -45.94 -19.06 46.61
CA ARG A 3 -46.29 -17.84 45.89
C ARG A 3 -45.91 -17.99 44.42
N SER A 4 -46.95 -18.06 43.60
CA SER A 4 -46.94 -18.12 42.15
C SER A 4 -46.36 -16.85 41.54
N ILE A 5 -45.55 -17.04 40.50
CA ILE A 5 -45.03 -15.98 39.63
C ILE A 5 -46.13 -15.66 38.61
N VAL A 6 -46.64 -14.42 38.63
CA VAL A 6 -47.51 -13.87 37.58
C VAL A 6 -46.60 -13.14 36.59
N PHE A 7 -46.53 -13.64 35.36
CA PHE A 7 -45.94 -12.93 34.22
C PHE A 7 -46.91 -11.82 33.77
N ILE A 8 -46.53 -10.56 33.97
CA ILE A 8 -47.22 -9.42 33.36
C ILE A 8 -46.50 -9.13 32.03
N ALA A 9 -47.15 -9.47 30.93
CA ALA A 9 -46.76 -9.01 29.60
C ALA A 9 -47.11 -7.52 29.49
N ILE A 10 -46.09 -6.66 29.51
CA ILE A 10 -46.27 -5.24 29.20
C ILE A 10 -46.23 -5.10 27.68
N LEU A 11 -47.40 -4.88 27.07
CA LEU A 11 -47.53 -4.36 25.72
C LEU A 11 -46.78 -3.02 25.66
N MET A 12 -45.67 -2.97 24.92
CA MET A 12 -45.09 -1.71 24.48
C MET A 12 -45.95 -1.14 23.34
N THR A 13 -46.82 -0.20 23.68
CA THR A 13 -47.37 0.76 22.73
C THR A 13 -46.93 2.17 23.11
N SER A 14 -46.41 2.86 22.09
CA SER A 14 -46.24 4.32 21.97
C SER A 14 -45.26 5.05 22.91
N ILE A 15 -43.99 5.19 22.48
CA ILE A 15 -43.32 6.50 22.29
C ILE A 15 -42.31 6.36 21.13
N PHE A 16 -42.78 6.37 19.87
CA PHE A 16 -41.93 6.66 18.70
C PHE A 16 -42.81 7.30 17.62
N GLY A 17 -42.95 8.62 17.71
CA GLY A 17 -43.74 9.44 16.79
C GLY A 17 -42.86 10.38 15.97
N GLN A 18 -41.93 9.82 15.18
CA GLN A 18 -41.50 10.44 13.92
C GLN A 18 -41.42 9.32 12.89
N ASN A 19 -42.39 9.27 11.99
CA ASN A 19 -42.29 8.50 10.76
C ASN A 19 -41.12 9.05 9.94
N PHE A 20 -39.94 8.42 10.06
CA PHE A 20 -38.82 8.64 9.16
C PHE A 20 -39.19 8.10 7.78
N SER A 21 -39.86 8.93 6.97
CA SER A 21 -40.12 8.60 5.57
C SER A 21 -38.83 8.74 4.77
N ILE A 22 -38.27 7.62 4.31
CA ILE A 22 -37.11 7.58 3.42
C ILE A 22 -37.33 8.47 2.18
N ASP A 23 -38.55 8.50 1.66
CA ASP A 23 -38.90 9.32 0.48
C ASP A 23 -38.85 10.82 0.75
N LYS A 24 -39.14 11.24 1.99
CA LYS A 24 -38.97 12.64 2.40
C LYS A 24 -37.48 13.00 2.40
N ILE A 25 -36.63 12.14 2.95
CA ILE A 25 -35.18 12.40 3.01
C ILE A 25 -34.55 12.45 1.62
N LYS A 26 -34.99 11.57 0.70
CA LYS A 26 -34.54 11.61 -0.71
C LYS A 26 -34.78 12.97 -1.38
N LYS A 27 -35.85 13.68 -1.00
CA LYS A 27 -36.16 15.02 -1.52
C LYS A 27 -35.31 16.13 -0.89
N GLU A 28 -34.78 15.89 0.31
CA GLU A 28 -33.98 16.87 1.07
C GLU A 28 -32.47 16.76 0.79
N VAL A 29 -32.02 15.63 0.24
CA VAL A 29 -30.60 15.35 0.00
C VAL A 29 -30.29 15.41 -1.50
N LYS A 30 -29.22 16.13 -1.85
CA LYS A 30 -28.71 16.15 -3.24
C LYS A 30 -28.24 14.75 -3.63
N ALA A 31 -28.66 14.27 -4.79
CA ALA A 31 -28.29 12.95 -5.30
C ALA A 31 -27.39 13.05 -6.54
N ILE A 32 -26.59 12.00 -6.78
CA ILE A 32 -25.79 11.80 -8.00
C ILE A 32 -25.91 10.35 -8.46
N ASN A 33 -25.96 10.12 -9.77
CA ASN A 33 -25.94 8.78 -10.40
C ASN A 33 -24.52 8.40 -10.83
N THR A 34 -24.36 7.18 -11.36
CA THR A 34 -23.06 6.61 -11.76
C THR A 34 -22.38 7.45 -12.83
N GLN A 35 -23.10 7.83 -13.88
CA GLN A 35 -22.56 8.58 -15.02
C GLN A 35 -22.08 9.98 -14.60
N ASP A 36 -22.89 10.66 -13.80
CA ASP A 36 -22.54 11.98 -13.27
C ASP A 36 -21.38 11.90 -12.27
N LEU A 37 -21.30 10.81 -11.49
CA LEU A 37 -20.17 10.58 -10.58
C LEU A 37 -18.87 10.35 -11.35
N ILE A 38 -18.89 9.53 -12.41
CA ILE A 38 -17.71 9.34 -13.29
C ILE A 38 -17.25 10.69 -13.84
N LYS A 39 -18.16 11.44 -14.46
CA LYS A 39 -17.85 12.77 -15.01
C LYS A 39 -17.30 13.72 -13.94
N LEU A 40 -17.88 13.71 -12.73
CA LEU A 40 -17.40 14.51 -11.62
C LEU A 40 -15.98 14.13 -11.20
N LEU A 41 -15.65 12.84 -11.19
CA LEU A 41 -14.31 12.37 -10.83
C LEU A 41 -13.30 12.67 -11.94
N ASP A 42 -13.72 12.68 -13.21
CA ASP A 42 -12.85 13.09 -14.32
C ASP A 42 -12.56 14.60 -14.28
N GLU A 43 -13.58 15.43 -14.07
CA GLU A 43 -13.44 16.90 -14.01
C GLU A 43 -12.78 17.37 -12.70
N LYS A 44 -13.06 16.66 -11.60
CA LYS A 44 -12.62 17.00 -10.24
C LYS A 44 -12.06 15.76 -9.54
N PRO A 45 -10.87 15.30 -9.95
CA PRO A 45 -10.26 14.05 -9.46
C PRO A 45 -10.09 14.00 -7.94
N ASN A 46 -9.97 15.16 -7.29
CA ASN A 46 -9.81 15.26 -5.85
C ASN A 46 -11.13 15.34 -5.05
N THR A 47 -12.30 15.11 -5.68
CA THR A 47 -13.58 15.00 -4.97
C THR A 47 -13.54 13.86 -3.95
N VAL A 48 -13.98 14.12 -2.72
CA VAL A 48 -13.96 13.09 -1.67
C VAL A 48 -15.06 12.07 -1.93
N VAL A 49 -14.71 10.79 -1.95
CA VAL A 49 -15.63 9.66 -2.08
C VAL A 49 -15.64 8.90 -0.74
N LEU A 50 -16.70 9.11 0.04
CA LEU A 50 -16.86 8.62 1.40
C LEU A 50 -17.69 7.33 1.46
N ASP A 51 -17.05 6.25 1.85
CA ASP A 51 -17.68 4.95 2.11
C ASP A 51 -18.07 4.86 3.58
N VAL A 52 -19.38 4.69 3.84
CA VAL A 52 -19.91 4.60 5.22
C VAL A 52 -20.16 3.17 5.70
N ARG A 53 -19.67 2.17 4.96
CA ARG A 53 -19.67 0.77 5.40
C ARG A 53 -18.60 0.52 6.48
N ILE A 54 -18.79 -0.54 7.25
CA ILE A 54 -17.71 -1.10 8.08
C ILE A 54 -16.69 -1.81 7.19
N LYS A 55 -15.44 -1.93 7.64
CA LYS A 55 -14.35 -2.50 6.84
C LYS A 55 -14.61 -3.96 6.44
N GLU A 56 -15.22 -4.73 7.34
CA GLU A 56 -15.57 -6.12 7.10
C GLU A 56 -16.54 -6.27 5.93
N ASP A 57 -17.50 -5.35 5.81
CA ASP A 57 -18.47 -5.33 4.71
C ASP A 57 -17.81 -4.90 3.40
N ILE A 58 -16.89 -3.93 3.44
CA ILE A 58 -16.12 -3.51 2.26
C ILE A 58 -15.37 -4.71 1.67
N VAL A 59 -14.68 -5.47 2.51
CA VAL A 59 -13.94 -6.67 2.10
C VAL A 59 -14.91 -7.73 1.54
N LYS A 60 -15.97 -8.08 2.28
CA LYS A 60 -16.96 -9.11 1.86
C LYS A 60 -17.69 -8.76 0.57
N GLN A 61 -17.88 -7.47 0.30
CA GLN A 61 -18.62 -6.98 -0.87
C GLN A 61 -17.71 -6.68 -2.07
N GLY A 62 -16.43 -7.08 -2.00
CA GLY A 62 -15.51 -7.02 -3.14
C GLY A 62 -14.78 -5.69 -3.30
N GLY A 63 -14.75 -4.84 -2.27
CA GLY A 63 -13.97 -3.61 -2.26
C GLY A 63 -14.80 -2.33 -2.19
N TYR A 64 -14.21 -1.23 -2.66
CA TYR A 64 -14.69 0.14 -2.60
C TYR A 64 -14.54 0.86 -3.94
N ILE A 65 -15.24 1.99 -4.13
CA ILE A 65 -15.16 2.78 -5.37
C ILE A 65 -13.76 3.38 -5.51
N LYS A 66 -13.03 3.08 -6.59
CA LYS A 66 -11.70 3.65 -6.81
C LYS A 66 -11.84 5.13 -7.16
N ALA A 67 -11.23 5.99 -6.35
CA ALA A 67 -11.16 7.44 -6.57
C ALA A 67 -9.87 7.99 -5.93
N ASN A 68 -9.31 9.07 -6.48
CA ASN A 68 -8.04 9.64 -5.96
C ASN A 68 -8.16 10.14 -4.51
N LYS A 69 -9.38 10.47 -4.05
CA LYS A 69 -9.65 10.83 -2.67
C LYS A 69 -10.76 9.96 -2.07
N TYR A 70 -10.45 8.67 -1.93
CA TYR A 70 -11.24 7.73 -1.14
C TYR A 70 -11.07 7.95 0.38
N THR A 71 -12.16 7.84 1.13
CA THR A 71 -12.17 7.84 2.60
C THR A 71 -13.20 6.84 3.10
N ASN A 72 -12.86 6.05 4.14
CA ASN A 72 -13.82 5.18 4.83
C ASN A 72 -14.02 5.66 6.27
N ILE A 73 -15.25 6.04 6.59
CA ILE A 73 -15.70 6.29 7.97
C ILE A 73 -17.03 5.58 8.11
N SER A 74 -17.03 4.46 8.82
CA SER A 74 -18.25 3.69 9.03
C SER A 74 -19.34 4.53 9.69
N ARG A 75 -20.60 4.26 9.36
CA ARG A 75 -21.73 5.08 9.81
C ARG A 75 -21.73 5.29 11.33
N ASP A 76 -21.39 4.28 12.13
CA ASP A 76 -21.33 4.33 13.60
C ASP A 76 -20.28 5.31 14.15
N LYS A 77 -19.26 5.65 13.35
CA LYS A 77 -18.15 6.54 13.74
C LYS A 77 -18.24 7.93 13.11
N LEU A 78 -19.23 8.16 12.24
CA LEU A 78 -19.31 9.32 11.36
C LEU A 78 -19.27 10.63 12.15
N GLU A 79 -20.09 10.77 13.18
CA GLU A 79 -20.20 11.98 13.99
C GLU A 79 -18.89 12.33 14.73
N TYR A 80 -18.03 11.35 14.99
CA TYR A 80 -16.83 11.51 15.79
C TYR A 80 -15.57 11.74 14.96
N LEU A 81 -15.50 11.17 13.76
CA LEU A 81 -14.28 11.15 12.96
C LEU A 81 -14.31 12.09 11.76
N VAL A 82 -15.49 12.47 11.26
CA VAL A 82 -15.57 13.18 9.97
C VAL A 82 -14.87 14.54 9.97
N GLU A 83 -14.91 15.30 11.07
CA GLU A 83 -14.27 16.62 11.15
C GLU A 83 -12.74 16.55 11.14
N ASN A 84 -12.15 15.41 11.52
CA ASN A 84 -10.71 15.19 11.47
C ASN A 84 -10.21 14.85 10.06
N GLU A 85 -11.10 14.32 9.20
CA GLU A 85 -10.74 13.74 7.90
C GLU A 85 -11.21 14.61 6.72
N ILE A 86 -12.33 15.33 6.87
CA ILE A 86 -12.99 16.06 5.79
C ILE A 86 -13.39 17.45 6.29
N SER A 87 -12.88 18.50 5.65
CA SER A 87 -13.28 19.89 5.94
C SER A 87 -14.70 20.18 5.41
N LYS A 88 -15.49 20.99 6.14
CA LYS A 88 -16.92 21.25 5.85
C LYS A 88 -17.19 21.93 4.50
N ASP A 89 -16.20 22.63 3.94
CA ASP A 89 -16.27 23.27 2.60
C ASP A 89 -16.19 22.25 1.46
N LYS A 90 -15.62 21.07 1.70
CA LYS A 90 -15.35 20.09 0.64
C LYS A 90 -16.63 19.46 0.12
N LYS A 91 -16.64 19.22 -1.20
CA LYS A 91 -17.63 18.35 -1.83
C LYS A 91 -17.32 16.90 -1.47
N VAL A 92 -18.32 16.20 -0.92
CA VAL A 92 -18.21 14.79 -0.52
C VAL A 92 -19.35 13.98 -1.11
N VAL A 93 -19.00 12.92 -1.82
CA VAL A 93 -19.94 11.94 -2.36
C VAL A 93 -20.00 10.77 -1.40
N VAL A 94 -21.18 10.48 -0.85
CA VAL A 94 -21.37 9.51 0.23
C VAL A 94 -22.09 8.28 -0.30
N TYR A 95 -21.53 7.10 -0.03
CA TYR A 95 -22.10 5.85 -0.51
C TYR A 95 -21.96 4.70 0.49
N CYS A 96 -22.79 3.68 0.31
CA CYS A 96 -22.69 2.38 0.97
C CYS A 96 -23.06 1.28 -0.05
N PHE A 97 -23.28 0.05 0.41
CA PHE A 97 -23.56 -1.08 -0.48
C PHE A 97 -24.81 -0.88 -1.35
N ASN A 98 -25.95 -0.59 -0.71
CA ASN A 98 -27.28 -0.50 -1.33
C ASN A 98 -27.91 0.91 -1.26
N GLY A 99 -27.16 1.93 -0.85
CA GLY A 99 -27.62 3.34 -0.83
C GLY A 99 -28.42 3.80 0.40
N ASN A 100 -29.06 2.90 1.16
CA ASN A 100 -29.92 3.29 2.29
C ASN A 100 -29.16 3.93 3.45
N ILE A 101 -28.05 3.32 3.88
CA ILE A 101 -27.23 3.84 4.98
C ILE A 101 -26.58 5.17 4.56
N SER A 102 -26.11 5.28 3.31
CA SER A 102 -25.49 6.51 2.83
C SER A 102 -26.47 7.66 2.66
N LEU A 103 -27.74 7.40 2.36
CA LEU A 103 -28.77 8.45 2.34
C LEU A 103 -28.91 9.11 3.73
N LEU A 104 -29.03 8.29 4.78
CA LEU A 104 -29.14 8.76 6.16
C LEU A 104 -27.84 9.43 6.62
N ALA A 105 -26.68 8.87 6.25
CA ALA A 105 -25.37 9.48 6.52
C ALA A 105 -25.24 10.86 5.86
N THR A 106 -25.67 11.01 4.61
CA THR A 106 -25.62 12.29 3.88
C THR A 106 -26.51 13.33 4.54
N LYS A 107 -27.74 12.94 4.93
CA LYS A 107 -28.63 13.83 5.69
C LYS A 107 -27.98 14.27 7.01
N ARG A 108 -27.36 13.33 7.72
CA ARG A 108 -26.66 13.63 8.98
C ARG A 108 -25.49 14.60 8.78
N LEU A 109 -24.69 14.42 7.73
CA LEU A 109 -23.61 15.34 7.37
C LEU A 109 -24.13 16.74 7.04
N ASN A 110 -25.25 16.86 6.32
CA ASN A 110 -25.91 18.14 6.07
C ASN A 110 -26.32 18.85 7.36
N ASP A 111 -26.81 18.09 8.35
CA ASP A 111 -27.20 18.59 9.68
C ASP A 111 -25.97 19.02 10.50
N MET A 112 -24.82 18.37 10.30
CA MET A 112 -23.53 18.74 10.90
C MET A 112 -22.81 19.91 10.18
N GLY A 113 -23.40 20.42 9.08
CA GLY A 113 -22.90 21.59 8.36
C GLY A 113 -22.16 21.30 7.04
N TYR A 114 -22.04 20.05 6.61
CA TYR A 114 -21.44 19.68 5.32
C TYR A 114 -22.40 19.92 4.16
N LYS A 115 -22.65 21.18 3.79
CA LYS A 115 -23.68 21.56 2.80
C LYS A 115 -23.41 21.05 1.37
N ASN A 116 -22.18 20.60 1.10
CA ASN A 116 -21.76 20.04 -0.18
C ASN A 116 -21.73 18.50 -0.19
N ALA A 117 -22.36 17.84 0.80
CA ALA A 117 -22.53 16.40 0.79
C ALA A 117 -23.60 15.96 -0.22
N ILE A 118 -23.26 14.94 -1.02
CA ILE A 118 -24.08 14.41 -2.10
C ILE A 118 -24.23 12.91 -1.89
N TRP A 119 -25.46 12.43 -1.94
CA TRP A 119 -25.75 11.01 -1.82
C TRP A 119 -25.58 10.32 -3.18
N TYR A 120 -24.74 9.29 -3.24
CA TYR A 120 -24.63 8.46 -4.43
C TYR A 120 -25.75 7.41 -4.44
N GLN A 121 -26.72 7.60 -5.33
CA GLN A 121 -27.99 6.86 -5.29
C GLN A 121 -27.91 5.45 -5.89
N ASP A 122 -27.05 5.25 -6.90
CA ASP A 122 -26.88 3.93 -7.53
C ASP A 122 -26.04 2.99 -6.66
N SER A 123 -25.38 3.54 -5.63
CA SER A 123 -24.64 2.83 -4.59
C SER A 123 -23.45 2.01 -5.12
N TYR A 124 -22.71 1.36 -4.22
CA TYR A 124 -21.62 0.48 -4.61
C TYR A 124 -22.09 -0.66 -5.52
N LYS A 125 -23.28 -1.21 -5.25
CA LYS A 125 -23.85 -2.28 -6.05
C LYS A 125 -24.02 -1.87 -7.52
N GLY A 126 -24.65 -0.72 -7.79
CA GLY A 126 -24.81 -0.21 -9.15
C GLY A 126 -23.48 0.12 -9.83
N TRP A 127 -22.52 0.67 -9.07
CA TRP A 127 -21.15 0.91 -9.57
C TRP A 127 -20.47 -0.38 -10.04
N SER A 128 -20.54 -1.42 -9.20
CA SER A 128 -19.94 -2.73 -9.48
C SER A 128 -20.64 -3.47 -10.62
N GLU A 129 -21.97 -3.42 -10.70
CA GLU A 129 -22.76 -4.03 -11.79
C GLU A 129 -22.49 -3.34 -13.13
N ALA A 130 -22.24 -2.03 -13.11
CA ALA A 130 -21.79 -1.25 -14.26
C ALA A 130 -20.30 -1.47 -14.61
N LYS A 131 -19.63 -2.42 -13.95
CA LYS A 131 -18.21 -2.79 -14.14
C LYS A 131 -17.25 -1.59 -14.06
N GLN A 132 -17.59 -0.60 -13.23
CA GLN A 132 -16.74 0.55 -13.00
C GLN A 132 -15.59 0.21 -12.07
N THR A 133 -14.54 1.02 -12.09
CA THR A 133 -13.30 0.72 -11.38
C THR A 133 -13.51 0.69 -9.86
N ILE A 134 -13.14 -0.43 -9.25
CA ILE A 134 -13.15 -0.64 -7.80
C ILE A 134 -11.71 -0.87 -7.30
N SER A 135 -11.53 -0.74 -6.00
CA SER A 135 -10.28 -1.03 -5.30
C SER A 135 -10.59 -1.82 -4.02
N SER A 136 -9.61 -2.42 -3.36
CA SER A 136 -9.85 -3.24 -2.15
C SER A 136 -9.01 -2.83 -0.96
N LEU A 137 -9.52 -3.11 0.24
CA LEU A 137 -8.77 -3.00 1.50
C LEU A 137 -7.78 -4.17 1.67
N ASP A 138 -8.16 -5.35 1.16
CA ASP A 138 -7.33 -6.52 0.86
C ASP A 138 -7.94 -7.18 -0.38
N TYR A 139 -7.19 -7.40 -1.45
CA TYR A 139 -7.73 -8.02 -2.66
C TYR A 139 -7.97 -9.54 -2.50
N ASP A 140 -7.27 -10.22 -1.58
CA ASP A 140 -7.55 -11.61 -1.22
C ASP A 140 -8.27 -11.73 0.13
N THR A 141 -9.57 -12.00 0.09
CA THR A 141 -10.39 -12.10 1.32
C THR A 141 -10.17 -13.38 2.11
N ASN A 142 -9.46 -14.36 1.53
CA ASN A 142 -9.23 -15.67 2.15
C ASN A 142 -7.78 -15.84 2.64
N SER A 143 -6.98 -14.79 2.53
CA SER A 143 -5.57 -14.77 2.93
C SER A 143 -5.26 -13.46 3.66
N ILE A 144 -4.20 -13.45 4.44
CA ILE A 144 -3.64 -12.20 4.98
C ILE A 144 -2.72 -11.48 4.00
N LEU A 145 -2.44 -12.11 2.85
CA LEU A 145 -1.80 -11.46 1.71
C LEU A 145 -2.77 -10.44 1.11
N TYR A 146 -2.31 -9.20 0.95
CA TYR A 146 -3.05 -8.18 0.20
C TYR A 146 -3.52 -8.65 -1.20
N ASN A 147 -2.66 -9.27 -2.03
CA ASN A 147 -3.07 -9.92 -3.28
C ASN A 147 -2.70 -11.40 -3.29
N LYS A 148 -3.44 -12.19 -4.07
CA LYS A 148 -3.03 -13.55 -4.44
C LYS A 148 -1.71 -13.54 -5.19
N VAL A 149 -1.00 -14.65 -5.10
CA VAL A 149 0.12 -14.93 -5.99
C VAL A 149 -0.38 -14.97 -7.44
N LYS A 150 0.34 -14.27 -8.32
CA LYS A 150 0.16 -14.32 -9.78
C LYS A 150 1.46 -14.70 -10.47
N GLU A 151 1.33 -15.46 -11.55
CA GLU A 151 2.44 -15.77 -12.44
C GLU A 151 2.76 -14.56 -13.31
N VAL A 152 4.02 -14.16 -13.33
CA VAL A 152 4.54 -13.04 -14.14
C VAL A 152 5.13 -13.56 -15.44
N SER A 153 5.86 -14.66 -15.33
CA SER A 153 6.46 -15.43 -16.42
C SER A 153 6.60 -16.86 -15.93
N LYS A 154 6.90 -17.78 -16.83
CA LYS A 154 7.08 -19.19 -16.48
C LYS A 154 8.05 -19.33 -15.30
N ASP A 155 7.57 -19.95 -14.23
CA ASP A 155 8.30 -20.21 -12.99
C ASP A 155 8.72 -18.95 -12.19
N VAL A 156 8.11 -17.79 -12.47
CA VAL A 156 8.37 -16.51 -11.80
C VAL A 156 7.04 -15.89 -11.35
N TYR A 157 6.90 -15.69 -10.05
CA TYR A 157 5.64 -15.30 -9.44
C TYR A 157 5.80 -14.10 -8.52
N THR A 158 4.72 -13.38 -8.30
CA THR A 158 4.67 -12.26 -7.34
C THR A 158 3.34 -12.20 -6.62
N SER A 159 3.34 -11.71 -5.38
CA SER A 159 2.16 -11.28 -4.66
C SER A 159 2.30 -9.79 -4.42
N ILE A 160 1.35 -9.00 -4.93
CA ILE A 160 1.41 -7.54 -4.92
C ILE A 160 0.97 -7.00 -3.56
N GLY A 161 1.82 -6.17 -2.95
CA GLY A 161 1.53 -5.51 -1.68
C GLY A 161 0.60 -4.30 -1.85
N ALA A 162 0.00 -3.85 -0.75
CA ALA A 162 -0.77 -2.62 -0.73
C ALA A 162 0.15 -1.42 -0.99
N THR A 163 -0.23 -0.54 -1.91
CA THR A 163 0.49 0.74 -2.15
C THR A 163 0.41 1.70 -0.96
N GLN A 164 -0.47 1.43 0.00
CA GLN A 164 -0.57 2.17 1.26
C GLN A 164 0.56 1.81 2.23
N PRO A 165 0.83 2.64 3.25
CA PRO A 165 1.72 2.25 4.34
C PRO A 165 1.25 0.96 5.03
N SER A 166 2.15 0.32 5.78
CA SER A 166 1.78 -0.80 6.63
C SER A 166 0.69 -0.40 7.62
N THR A 167 -0.38 -1.19 7.67
CA THR A 167 -1.48 -1.07 8.61
C THR A 167 -1.75 -2.43 9.24
N TYR A 168 -2.58 -2.44 10.29
CA TYR A 168 -3.05 -3.70 10.86
C TYR A 168 -3.82 -4.50 9.80
N GLU A 169 -4.67 -3.85 9.00
CA GLU A 169 -5.53 -4.48 8.00
C GLU A 169 -4.72 -5.22 6.94
N ASN A 170 -3.82 -4.51 6.25
CA ASN A 170 -2.99 -5.12 5.18
C ASN A 170 -1.90 -6.07 5.71
N SER A 171 -1.88 -6.35 7.01
CA SER A 171 -0.91 -7.23 7.68
C SER A 171 0.55 -6.79 7.51
N GLY A 172 0.79 -5.55 7.09
CA GLY A 172 2.10 -5.08 6.66
C GLY A 172 2.57 -5.63 5.31
N HIS A 173 1.71 -6.30 4.54
CA HIS A 173 1.97 -6.65 3.15
C HIS A 173 1.81 -5.41 2.28
N ASN A 174 2.77 -4.50 2.39
CA ASN A 174 2.78 -3.29 1.60
C ASN A 174 3.83 -3.29 0.48
N ASN A 175 4.89 -4.09 0.59
CA ASN A 175 5.84 -4.32 -0.52
C ASN A 175 5.47 -5.57 -1.32
N ASN A 176 6.06 -5.71 -2.51
CA ASN A 176 5.87 -6.87 -3.35
C ASN A 176 6.71 -8.04 -2.87
N PHE A 177 6.08 -9.20 -2.73
CA PHE A 177 6.78 -10.46 -2.58
C PHE A 177 6.98 -11.12 -3.93
N GLY A 178 8.02 -11.94 -4.02
CA GLY A 178 8.31 -12.72 -5.21
C GLY A 178 8.76 -14.12 -4.87
N PHE A 179 8.62 -15.04 -5.82
CA PHE A 179 9.41 -16.27 -5.78
C PHE A 179 9.69 -16.79 -7.18
N ILE A 180 10.81 -17.50 -7.28
CA ILE A 180 11.33 -18.07 -8.52
C ILE A 180 11.53 -19.56 -8.28
N VAL A 181 10.96 -20.39 -9.16
CA VAL A 181 11.03 -21.85 -9.09
C VAL A 181 12.10 -22.32 -10.07
N GLY A 182 13.16 -22.94 -9.56
CA GLY A 182 14.10 -23.70 -10.40
C GLY A 182 13.81 -25.19 -10.35
N ASP A 183 14.66 -26.03 -10.93
CA ASP A 183 14.48 -27.49 -10.93
C ASP A 183 14.75 -28.13 -9.55
N GLU A 184 15.61 -27.54 -8.74
CA GLU A 184 16.03 -28.09 -7.44
C GLU A 184 15.43 -27.38 -6.23
N SER A 185 15.12 -26.09 -6.35
CA SER A 185 14.68 -25.28 -5.22
C SER A 185 13.92 -24.02 -5.63
N VAL A 186 13.32 -23.39 -4.63
CA VAL A 186 12.65 -22.09 -4.75
C VAL A 186 13.48 -21.02 -4.03
N LEU A 187 13.57 -19.86 -4.68
CA LEU A 187 14.04 -18.62 -4.05
C LEU A 187 12.85 -17.70 -3.81
N VAL A 188 12.79 -17.11 -2.62
CA VAL A 188 11.81 -16.10 -2.23
C VAL A 188 12.45 -14.72 -2.21
N TRP A 189 11.75 -13.73 -2.73
CA TRP A 189 12.06 -12.30 -2.66
C TRP A 189 11.17 -11.65 -1.60
N ASN A 190 11.82 -11.05 -0.60
CA ASN A 190 11.26 -10.46 0.62
C ASN A 190 10.65 -11.49 1.57
N ALA A 191 11.08 -11.46 2.83
CA ALA A 191 10.62 -12.38 3.87
C ALA A 191 9.24 -11.99 4.44
N GLY A 192 8.84 -10.73 4.30
CA GLY A 192 7.58 -10.17 4.75
C GLY A 192 7.65 -9.41 6.07
N ALA A 193 6.57 -8.73 6.43
CA ALA A 193 6.51 -7.84 7.60
C ALA A 193 6.37 -8.56 8.95
N ASN A 194 6.05 -9.85 8.95
CA ASN A 194 5.86 -10.66 10.16
C ASN A 194 5.84 -12.15 9.82
N TYR A 195 5.92 -12.97 10.86
CA TYR A 195 5.92 -14.44 10.80
C TYR A 195 4.66 -15.01 10.11
N LEU A 196 3.47 -14.52 10.46
CA LEU A 196 2.22 -15.07 9.92
C LEU A 196 2.10 -14.82 8.42
N LEU A 197 2.49 -13.62 7.99
CA LEU A 197 2.49 -13.21 6.58
C LEU A 197 3.46 -14.06 5.75
N ALA A 198 4.69 -14.25 6.25
CA ALA A 198 5.66 -15.16 5.67
C ALA A 198 5.12 -16.59 5.52
N LYS A 199 4.46 -17.10 6.59
CA LYS A 199 3.83 -18.41 6.59
C LYS A 199 2.75 -18.54 5.52
N ASN A 200 1.84 -17.57 5.41
CA ASN A 200 0.78 -17.61 4.41
C ASN A 200 1.33 -17.52 2.99
N PHE A 201 2.39 -16.73 2.77
CA PHE A 201 3.06 -16.70 1.47
C PHE A 201 3.65 -18.06 1.10
N HIS A 202 4.29 -18.74 2.04
CA HIS A 202 4.80 -20.10 1.80
C HIS A 202 3.70 -21.12 1.51
N GLU A 203 2.54 -21.02 2.17
CA GLU A 203 1.40 -21.88 1.85
C GLU A 203 0.87 -21.65 0.41
N GLU A 204 0.95 -20.43 -0.13
CA GLU A 204 0.67 -20.21 -1.56
C GLU A 204 1.74 -20.83 -2.47
N ILE A 205 3.02 -20.75 -2.10
CA ILE A 205 4.11 -21.39 -2.85
C ILE A 205 3.90 -22.91 -2.93
N LYS A 206 3.52 -23.55 -1.82
CA LYS A 206 3.26 -25.01 -1.75
C LYS A 206 2.13 -25.48 -2.64
N LYS A 207 1.16 -24.61 -2.98
CA LYS A 207 0.09 -24.93 -3.94
C LYS A 207 0.60 -25.01 -5.38
N ILE A 208 1.74 -24.36 -5.66
CA ILE A 208 2.33 -24.26 -7.00
C ILE A 208 3.45 -25.29 -7.18
N THR A 209 4.23 -25.55 -6.14
CA THR A 209 5.35 -26.50 -6.22
C THR A 209 5.65 -27.21 -4.89
N ASN A 210 6.16 -28.43 -4.99
CA ASN A 210 6.66 -29.21 -3.84
C ASN A 210 8.16 -29.03 -3.59
N LYS A 211 8.85 -28.20 -4.39
CA LYS A 211 10.29 -27.95 -4.24
C LYS A 211 10.55 -27.13 -2.97
N PRO A 212 11.67 -27.38 -2.25
CA PRO A 212 11.95 -26.66 -1.02
C PRO A 212 12.34 -25.20 -1.29
N VAL A 213 11.87 -24.29 -0.45
CA VAL A 213 12.39 -22.92 -0.38
C VAL A 213 13.76 -22.97 0.29
N LYS A 214 14.84 -22.82 -0.50
CA LYS A 214 16.22 -22.84 0.02
C LYS A 214 16.74 -21.44 0.35
N TYR A 215 16.27 -20.42 -0.36
CA TYR A 215 16.80 -19.08 -0.27
C TYR A 215 15.69 -18.06 -0.08
N VAL A 216 15.90 -17.11 0.84
CA VAL A 216 15.06 -15.93 1.02
C VAL A 216 15.96 -14.71 0.95
N VAL A 217 15.71 -13.86 -0.03
CA VAL A 217 16.52 -12.67 -0.30
C VAL A 217 15.77 -11.44 0.22
N LEU A 218 16.46 -10.61 0.98
CA LEU A 218 15.95 -9.35 1.50
C LEU A 218 16.37 -8.21 0.57
N GLU A 219 15.42 -7.42 0.07
CA GLU A 219 15.72 -6.27 -0.79
C GLU A 219 16.55 -5.19 -0.08
N ASN A 220 16.29 -4.99 1.22
CA ASN A 220 16.99 -4.07 2.12
C ASN A 220 16.71 -4.43 3.59
N SER A 221 16.95 -3.50 4.52
CA SER A 221 16.80 -3.73 5.97
C SER A 221 15.41 -3.34 6.52
N GLN A 222 14.48 -2.91 5.67
CA GLN A 222 13.15 -2.47 6.10
C GLN A 222 12.30 -3.58 6.68
N GLY A 223 11.40 -3.18 7.60
CA GLY A 223 10.56 -4.11 8.34
C GLY A 223 9.67 -4.99 7.46
N HIS A 224 9.13 -4.45 6.36
CA HIS A 224 8.30 -5.22 5.43
C HIS A 224 9.08 -6.29 4.64
N ALA A 225 10.40 -6.13 4.54
CA ALA A 225 11.28 -7.04 3.82
C ALA A 225 11.83 -8.11 4.78
N MET A 226 12.26 -7.72 5.99
CA MET A 226 13.10 -8.59 6.84
C MET A 226 12.39 -9.31 7.99
N LEU A 227 11.28 -8.78 8.53
CA LEU A 227 10.75 -9.25 9.82
C LEU A 227 10.17 -10.68 9.77
N GLY A 228 9.68 -11.12 8.62
CA GLY A 228 9.17 -12.47 8.41
C GLY A 228 10.25 -13.56 8.40
N SER A 229 11.53 -13.18 8.44
CA SER A 229 12.68 -14.11 8.34
C SER A 229 12.66 -15.22 9.39
N SER A 230 12.10 -14.98 10.59
CA SER A 230 12.02 -16.03 11.63
C SER A 230 11.22 -17.24 11.20
N TYR A 231 10.15 -17.06 10.41
CA TYR A 231 9.40 -18.18 9.83
C TYR A 231 10.26 -18.99 8.87
N TRP A 232 10.96 -18.30 7.97
CA TRP A 232 11.77 -18.96 6.93
C TRP A 232 12.95 -19.74 7.50
N LYS A 233 13.55 -19.26 8.61
CA LYS A 233 14.56 -20.03 9.36
C LYS A 233 14.01 -21.35 9.88
N GLU A 234 12.76 -21.39 10.35
CA GLU A 234 12.11 -22.65 10.77
C GLU A 234 11.86 -23.60 9.59
N GLN A 235 11.82 -23.08 8.36
CA GLN A 235 11.73 -23.88 7.13
C GLN A 235 13.10 -24.29 6.58
N ASN A 236 14.19 -24.03 7.32
CA ASN A 236 15.58 -24.29 6.94
C ASN A 236 16.06 -23.49 5.71
N ALA A 237 15.42 -22.36 5.39
CA ALA A 237 15.90 -21.47 4.34
C ALA A 237 17.12 -20.65 4.81
N GLN A 238 18.04 -20.37 3.90
CA GLN A 238 19.13 -19.41 4.07
C GLN A 238 18.60 -18.00 3.79
N ILE A 239 18.82 -17.08 4.73
CA ILE A 239 18.49 -15.66 4.55
C ILE A 239 19.69 -14.95 3.92
N ILE A 240 19.46 -14.24 2.82
CA ILE A 240 20.50 -13.55 2.05
C ILE A 240 20.19 -12.06 2.01
N SER A 241 21.21 -11.22 2.20
CA SER A 241 21.09 -9.77 2.04
C SER A 241 22.40 -9.16 1.51
N HIS A 242 22.38 -7.87 1.19
CA HIS A 242 23.63 -7.09 1.11
C HIS A 242 24.32 -7.02 2.49
N GLU A 243 25.65 -6.86 2.55
CA GLU A 243 26.38 -6.74 3.82
C GLU A 243 25.91 -5.53 4.64
N LEU A 244 25.61 -4.40 3.99
CA LEU A 244 25.11 -3.20 4.66
C LEU A 244 23.72 -3.43 5.27
N ALA A 245 22.85 -4.24 4.64
CA ALA A 245 21.55 -4.57 5.20
C ALA A 245 21.71 -5.38 6.49
N LYS A 246 22.67 -6.32 6.52
CA LYS A 246 22.99 -7.10 7.72
C LYS A 246 23.42 -6.19 8.86
N ASP A 247 24.36 -5.29 8.60
CA ASP A 247 24.84 -4.29 9.56
C ASP A 247 23.69 -3.44 10.14
N GLU A 248 22.76 -3.04 9.29
CA GLU A 248 21.59 -2.26 9.71
C GLU A 248 20.60 -3.08 10.54
N ILE A 249 20.35 -4.34 10.17
CA ILE A 249 19.48 -5.23 10.94
C ILE A 249 20.09 -5.48 12.33
N GLU A 250 21.40 -5.69 12.43
CA GLU A 250 22.09 -5.87 13.72
C GLU A 250 21.94 -4.63 14.62
N LYS A 251 22.07 -3.42 14.06
CA LYS A 251 22.03 -2.15 14.81
C LYS A 251 20.60 -1.69 15.13
N LYS A 252 19.66 -1.87 14.20
CA LYS A 252 18.33 -1.22 14.20
C LYS A 252 17.17 -2.21 14.20
N GLY A 253 17.40 -3.50 13.96
CA GLY A 253 16.35 -4.50 13.76
C GLY A 253 15.33 -4.55 14.90
N GLU A 254 15.79 -4.48 16.15
CA GLU A 254 14.89 -4.47 17.32
C GLU A 254 13.99 -3.23 17.35
N LYS A 255 14.54 -2.05 17.03
CA LYS A 255 13.74 -0.82 16.93
C LYS A 255 12.68 -0.92 15.82
N ILE A 256 13.05 -1.52 14.69
CA ILE A 256 12.12 -1.76 13.57
C ILE A 256 11.01 -2.73 14.01
N TYR A 257 11.36 -3.81 14.69
CA TYR A 257 10.41 -4.78 15.26
C TYR A 257 9.41 -4.10 16.21
N GLN A 258 9.90 -3.29 17.17
CA GLN A 258 9.05 -2.62 18.14
C GLN A 258 8.07 -1.63 17.47
N ARG A 259 8.54 -0.87 16.48
CA ARG A 259 7.65 0.01 15.68
C ARG A 259 6.57 -0.80 14.97
N GLN A 260 6.96 -1.90 14.32
CA GLN A 260 6.03 -2.75 13.58
C GLN A 260 5.00 -3.40 14.51
N LYS A 261 5.39 -3.77 15.73
CA LYS A 261 4.52 -4.35 16.75
C LYS A 261 3.42 -3.41 17.24
N GLN A 262 3.67 -2.11 17.29
CA GLN A 262 2.63 -1.13 17.61
C GLN A 262 1.53 -1.09 16.55
N VAL A 263 1.89 -1.31 15.28
CA VAL A 263 0.96 -1.29 14.14
C VAL A 263 0.23 -2.64 14.00
N LEU A 264 0.98 -3.74 13.98
CA LEU A 264 0.49 -5.08 13.65
C LEU A 264 -0.01 -5.87 14.86
N LYS A 265 0.30 -5.44 16.09
CA LYS A 265 -0.22 -6.00 17.34
C LYS A 265 -0.04 -7.52 17.40
N ASP A 266 -1.13 -8.26 17.53
CA ASP A 266 -1.18 -9.73 17.60
C ASP A 266 -0.65 -10.42 16.34
N LYS A 267 -0.66 -9.75 15.17
CA LYS A 267 -0.06 -10.31 13.95
C LYS A 267 1.48 -10.45 14.04
N MET A 268 2.11 -9.85 15.04
CA MET A 268 3.55 -10.03 15.30
C MET A 268 3.90 -11.30 16.09
N ILE A 269 2.92 -12.09 16.54
CA ILE A 269 3.20 -13.33 17.28
C ILE A 269 4.11 -14.25 16.43
N GLY A 270 5.17 -14.78 17.05
CA GLY A 270 6.19 -15.61 16.39
C GLY A 270 7.26 -14.83 15.61
N THR A 271 7.08 -13.53 15.40
CA THR A 271 8.04 -12.69 14.68
C THR A 271 9.25 -12.41 15.56
N LYS A 272 10.45 -12.65 15.03
CA LYS A 272 11.74 -12.35 15.66
C LYS A 272 12.66 -11.74 14.63
N VAL A 273 13.50 -10.80 15.05
CA VAL A 273 14.58 -10.29 14.20
C VAL A 273 15.57 -11.42 13.93
N VAL A 274 15.93 -11.61 12.67
CA VAL A 274 16.90 -12.61 12.21
C VAL A 274 18.02 -11.90 11.47
N ILE A 275 19.26 -12.25 11.81
CA ILE A 275 20.44 -11.77 11.10
C ILE A 275 20.65 -12.64 9.85
N PRO A 276 20.89 -12.04 8.66
CA PRO A 276 21.16 -12.78 7.42
C PRO A 276 22.31 -13.78 7.54
N ASP A 277 22.13 -14.97 6.95
CA ASP A 277 23.11 -16.06 6.95
C ASP A 277 24.23 -15.82 5.92
N ILE A 278 23.84 -15.30 4.74
CA ILE A 278 24.72 -15.05 3.60
C ILE A 278 24.67 -13.56 3.27
N THR A 279 25.84 -12.98 3.05
CA THR A 279 25.99 -11.60 2.60
C THR A 279 26.84 -11.50 1.34
N PHE A 280 26.61 -10.46 0.55
CA PHE A 280 27.43 -10.11 -0.59
C PHE A 280 27.61 -8.59 -0.71
N GLN A 281 28.56 -8.19 -1.56
CA GLN A 281 28.88 -6.79 -1.87
C GLN A 281 28.29 -6.40 -3.23
N ASP A 282 28.91 -6.80 -4.35
CA ASP A 282 28.46 -6.31 -5.66
C ASP A 282 27.42 -7.20 -6.35
N THR A 283 27.74 -8.49 -6.53
CA THR A 283 26.88 -9.43 -7.22
C THR A 283 27.01 -10.83 -6.62
N TYR A 284 25.89 -11.53 -6.48
CA TYR A 284 25.84 -12.91 -6.02
C TYR A 284 24.95 -13.74 -6.94
N LYS A 285 25.46 -14.86 -7.45
CA LYS A 285 24.71 -15.73 -8.39
C LYS A 285 24.24 -16.98 -7.68
N ILE A 286 22.97 -17.32 -7.90
CA ILE A 286 22.32 -18.51 -7.34
C ILE A 286 21.78 -19.33 -8.50
N ASP A 287 22.16 -20.61 -8.55
CA ASP A 287 21.53 -21.57 -9.45
C ASP A 287 20.45 -22.33 -8.69
N LEU A 288 19.21 -22.26 -9.17
CA LEU A 288 18.07 -22.97 -8.61
C LEU A 288 17.80 -24.31 -9.32
N GLY A 289 18.66 -24.70 -10.26
CA GLY A 289 18.47 -25.79 -11.20
C GLY A 289 17.93 -25.25 -12.52
N ASN A 290 18.80 -25.12 -13.53
CA ASN A 290 18.52 -24.56 -14.86
C ASN A 290 17.93 -23.13 -14.86
N LYS A 291 17.94 -22.45 -13.70
CA LYS A 291 17.41 -21.10 -13.50
C LYS A 291 18.43 -20.31 -12.68
N THR A 292 19.18 -19.43 -13.35
CA THR A 292 20.19 -18.59 -12.72
C THR A 292 19.58 -17.26 -12.28
N VAL A 293 19.74 -16.94 -11.01
CA VAL A 293 19.32 -15.69 -10.38
C VAL A 293 20.55 -14.88 -10.02
N GLU A 294 20.60 -13.61 -10.42
CA GLU A 294 21.68 -12.69 -10.02
C GLU A 294 21.15 -11.66 -9.02
N LEU A 295 21.71 -11.63 -7.82
CA LEU A 295 21.51 -10.54 -6.86
C LEU A 295 22.52 -9.45 -7.19
N LYS A 296 22.07 -8.19 -7.31
CA LYS A 296 22.93 -7.08 -7.73
C LYS A 296 22.74 -5.86 -6.85
N TYR A 297 23.85 -5.27 -6.43
CA TYR A 297 23.91 -3.96 -5.79
C TYR A 297 24.30 -2.90 -6.82
N PHE A 298 23.62 -1.74 -6.81
CA PHE A 298 23.86 -0.66 -7.79
C PHE A 298 24.52 0.58 -7.17
N GLY A 299 24.67 0.58 -5.84
CA GLY A 299 25.07 1.74 -5.06
C GLY A 299 23.97 2.18 -4.12
N TYR A 300 24.28 3.21 -3.33
CA TYR A 300 23.37 3.80 -2.37
C TYR A 300 22.19 4.47 -3.09
N ALA A 301 20.96 4.17 -2.66
CA ALA A 301 19.74 4.68 -3.27
C ALA A 301 18.68 5.05 -2.22
N HIS A 302 17.61 4.26 -2.12
CA HIS A 302 16.52 4.47 -1.19
C HIS A 302 16.98 4.24 0.27
N GLU A 303 17.77 3.19 0.47
CA GLU A 303 18.61 2.86 1.62
C GLU A 303 20.05 2.55 1.16
N TYR A 304 20.99 2.44 2.11
CA TYR A 304 22.39 2.09 1.81
C TYR A 304 22.54 0.73 1.12
N SER A 305 21.57 -0.16 1.31
CA SER A 305 21.70 -1.59 1.08
C SER A 305 20.74 -2.15 0.03
N ASP A 306 20.05 -1.32 -0.75
CA ASP A 306 19.06 -1.80 -1.71
C ASP A 306 19.72 -2.67 -2.78
N ILE A 307 19.14 -3.85 -3.01
CA ILE A 307 19.57 -4.76 -4.06
C ILE A 307 18.40 -5.07 -5.00
N ALA A 308 18.72 -5.67 -6.15
CA ALA A 308 17.73 -6.23 -7.06
C ALA A 308 18.04 -7.70 -7.39
N ILE A 309 17.01 -8.44 -7.81
CA ILE A 309 17.18 -9.69 -8.55
C ILE A 309 17.09 -9.42 -10.04
N TRP A 310 18.10 -9.86 -10.78
CA TRP A 310 18.11 -9.90 -12.23
C TRP A 310 18.04 -11.34 -12.78
N LEU A 311 17.08 -11.57 -13.67
CA LEU A 311 16.91 -12.80 -14.44
C LEU A 311 17.28 -12.54 -15.91
N PRO A 312 18.55 -12.75 -16.31
CA PRO A 312 19.04 -12.29 -17.61
C PRO A 312 18.37 -12.99 -18.81
N LYS A 313 18.04 -14.28 -18.69
CA LYS A 313 17.40 -15.03 -19.78
C LYS A 313 15.96 -14.54 -20.03
N GLU A 314 15.24 -14.27 -18.95
CA GLU A 314 13.84 -13.83 -18.97
C GLU A 314 13.69 -12.32 -19.12
N LYS A 315 14.77 -11.56 -18.93
CA LYS A 315 14.78 -10.09 -18.86
C LYS A 315 13.81 -9.54 -17.81
N ILE A 316 13.77 -10.19 -16.64
CA ILE A 316 12.91 -9.81 -15.52
C ILE A 316 13.76 -9.25 -14.39
N LEU A 317 13.32 -8.12 -13.85
CA LEU A 317 13.95 -7.45 -12.71
C LEU A 317 12.97 -7.41 -11.53
N PHE A 318 13.34 -7.98 -10.39
CA PHE A 318 12.74 -7.58 -9.11
C PHE A 318 13.57 -6.45 -8.57
N ALA A 319 13.08 -5.21 -8.72
CA ALA A 319 13.84 -4.01 -8.42
C ALA A 319 13.80 -3.64 -6.93
N GLY A 320 12.81 -4.15 -6.20
CA GLY A 320 12.54 -3.70 -4.84
C GLY A 320 12.38 -2.19 -4.76
N ASP A 321 12.75 -1.60 -3.63
CA ASP A 321 12.67 -0.16 -3.41
C ASP A 321 13.66 0.67 -4.23
N LEU A 322 14.40 0.08 -5.19
CA LEU A 322 15.08 0.87 -6.22
C LEU A 322 14.10 1.47 -7.24
N ALA A 323 12.89 0.91 -7.38
CA ALA A 323 11.89 1.33 -8.35
C ALA A 323 10.46 1.30 -7.79
N PHE A 324 9.68 2.33 -8.11
CA PHE A 324 8.29 2.52 -7.66
C PHE A 324 7.32 2.67 -8.83
N HIS A 325 6.12 2.14 -8.65
CA HIS A 325 5.01 2.25 -9.62
C HIS A 325 3.70 2.43 -8.86
N GLN A 326 2.78 3.27 -9.37
CA GLN A 326 1.48 3.62 -8.75
C GLN A 326 1.53 4.28 -7.36
N ARG A 327 2.64 4.16 -6.62
CA ARG A 327 2.91 4.75 -5.32
C ARG A 327 4.02 5.78 -5.44
N MET A 328 3.86 6.93 -4.79
CA MET A 328 4.92 7.91 -4.62
C MET A 328 6.05 7.33 -3.75
N LEU A 329 7.28 7.42 -4.25
CA LEU A 329 8.45 6.96 -3.52
C LEU A 329 8.69 7.82 -2.26
N PRO A 330 8.96 7.21 -1.10
CA PRO A 330 9.32 7.96 0.09
C PRO A 330 10.81 8.34 0.07
N ILE A 331 11.11 9.59 0.43
CA ILE A 331 12.47 10.05 0.71
C ILE A 331 12.63 10.13 2.23
N PHE A 332 13.48 9.27 2.77
CA PHE A 332 13.79 9.22 4.20
C PHE A 332 15.05 10.04 4.53
N GLU A 333 15.38 10.16 5.82
CA GLU A 333 16.67 10.75 6.26
C GLU A 333 17.86 9.99 5.72
N ILE A 334 17.69 8.68 5.57
CA ILE A 334 18.68 7.76 5.02
C ILE A 334 18.64 7.72 3.49
N THR A 335 17.79 8.48 2.79
CA THR A 335 17.77 8.42 1.33
C THR A 335 18.79 9.39 0.75
N ASP A 336 19.51 8.96 -0.28
CA ASP A 336 20.38 9.83 -1.07
C ASP A 336 19.87 9.93 -2.50
N THR A 337 19.24 11.06 -2.84
CA THR A 337 18.59 11.21 -4.15
C THR A 337 19.58 11.41 -5.29
N ALA A 338 20.80 11.92 -5.03
CA ALA A 338 21.84 12.04 -6.04
C ALA A 338 22.43 10.65 -6.35
N LEU A 339 22.82 9.91 -5.30
CA LEU A 339 23.36 8.57 -5.46
C LEU A 339 22.31 7.58 -5.99
N TRP A 340 21.02 7.77 -5.67
CA TRP A 340 19.95 6.97 -6.27
C TRP A 340 19.86 7.19 -7.79
N LEU A 341 20.06 8.41 -8.28
CA LEU A 341 20.11 8.66 -9.73
C LEU A 341 21.31 7.96 -10.39
N GLU A 342 22.48 7.96 -9.74
CA GLU A 342 23.65 7.20 -10.21
C GLU A 342 23.43 5.68 -10.21
N ALA A 343 22.79 5.16 -9.15
CA ALA A 343 22.41 3.75 -9.06
C ALA A 343 21.36 3.38 -10.13
N TRP A 344 20.43 4.29 -10.42
CA TRP A 344 19.43 4.11 -11.46
C TRP A 344 20.06 3.94 -12.83
N ASP A 345 21.07 4.75 -13.18
CA ASP A 345 21.74 4.66 -14.49
C ASP A 345 22.28 3.25 -14.76
N LYS A 346 22.92 2.64 -13.74
CA LYS A 346 23.42 1.26 -13.82
C LYS A 346 22.29 0.22 -13.87
N LEU A 347 21.20 0.45 -13.13
CA LEU A 347 20.04 -0.46 -13.13
C LEU A 347 19.32 -0.48 -14.48
N GLU A 348 19.23 0.67 -15.14
CA GLU A 348 18.57 0.82 -16.43
C GLU A 348 19.32 0.11 -17.56
N GLU A 349 20.65 0.02 -17.49
CA GLU A 349 21.49 -0.72 -18.43
C GLU A 349 21.13 -2.22 -18.55
N LEU A 350 20.44 -2.78 -17.55
CA LEU A 350 19.94 -4.16 -17.61
C LEU A 350 18.90 -4.35 -18.74
N ASN A 351 18.25 -3.27 -19.20
CA ASN A 351 17.23 -3.31 -20.25
C ASN A 351 16.12 -4.34 -19.95
N ALA A 352 15.64 -4.34 -18.70
CA ALA A 352 14.58 -5.23 -18.25
C ALA A 352 13.28 -5.00 -19.03
N GLN A 353 12.62 -6.08 -19.45
CA GLN A 353 11.33 -6.03 -20.14
C GLN A 353 10.17 -6.03 -19.16
N ILE A 354 10.32 -6.78 -18.07
CA ILE A 354 9.35 -6.84 -16.98
C ILE A 354 10.05 -6.39 -15.69
N VAL A 355 9.42 -5.47 -14.98
CA VAL A 355 9.89 -4.96 -13.69
C VAL A 355 8.84 -5.24 -12.63
N ILE A 356 9.28 -5.84 -11.53
CA ILE A 356 8.51 -6.04 -10.31
C ILE A 356 9.09 -5.03 -9.31
N PRO A 357 8.42 -3.88 -9.12
CA PRO A 357 8.91 -2.82 -8.22
C PRO A 357 8.77 -3.25 -6.76
N GLY A 358 9.35 -2.49 -5.83
CA GLY A 358 9.13 -2.70 -4.39
C GLY A 358 7.66 -2.46 -4.01
N HIS A 359 7.02 -1.52 -4.69
CA HIS A 359 5.62 -1.16 -4.48
C HIS A 359 4.87 -0.93 -5.79
N GLY A 360 3.65 -1.47 -5.88
CA GLY A 360 2.74 -1.33 -7.02
C GLY A 360 2.75 -2.52 -7.98
N ASP A 361 1.93 -2.46 -9.02
CA ASP A 361 1.80 -3.57 -9.98
C ASP A 361 3.08 -3.85 -10.78
N VAL A 362 3.21 -5.11 -11.22
CA VAL A 362 4.15 -5.53 -12.27
C VAL A 362 4.03 -4.61 -13.48
N THR A 363 5.16 -4.18 -13.99
CA THR A 363 5.23 -3.15 -15.04
C THR A 363 6.47 -3.34 -15.91
N ASN A 364 6.95 -2.28 -16.55
CA ASN A 364 8.12 -2.25 -17.41
C ASN A 364 9.06 -1.09 -17.04
N MET A 365 10.25 -1.05 -17.63
CA MET A 365 11.27 -0.04 -17.35
C MET A 365 10.78 1.39 -17.63
N THR A 366 9.99 1.60 -18.69
CA THR A 366 9.46 2.94 -19.05
C THR A 366 8.61 3.53 -17.92
N GLU A 367 7.70 2.74 -17.36
CA GLU A 367 6.80 3.21 -16.29
C GLU A 367 7.58 3.52 -15.00
N VAL A 368 8.49 2.62 -14.57
CA VAL A 368 9.26 2.87 -13.36
C VAL A 368 10.26 4.01 -13.53
N ARG A 369 10.84 4.19 -14.73
CA ARG A 369 11.69 5.36 -15.03
C ARG A 369 10.91 6.65 -14.84
N LYS A 370 9.69 6.72 -15.39
CA LYS A 370 8.84 7.90 -15.28
C LYS A 370 8.55 8.28 -13.83
N TYR A 371 8.16 7.31 -13.01
CA TYR A 371 7.69 7.57 -11.64
C TYR A 371 8.75 7.47 -10.55
N THR A 372 9.94 6.93 -10.85
CA THR A 372 11.08 6.90 -9.92
C THR A 372 12.10 7.95 -10.31
N LYS A 373 12.91 7.70 -11.35
CA LYS A 373 13.94 8.63 -11.81
C LYS A 373 13.35 9.99 -12.20
N GLY A 374 12.28 9.99 -12.99
CA GLY A 374 11.62 11.24 -13.42
C GLY A 374 11.12 12.09 -12.24
N TYR A 375 10.59 11.49 -11.18
CA TYR A 375 10.19 12.22 -9.97
C TYR A 375 11.39 12.78 -9.20
N LEU A 376 12.48 12.00 -9.07
CA LEU A 376 13.71 12.44 -8.42
C LEU A 376 14.37 13.61 -9.17
N GLU A 377 14.49 13.51 -10.49
CA GLU A 377 15.02 14.56 -11.37
C GLU A 377 14.15 15.82 -11.26
N PHE A 378 12.83 15.68 -11.40
CA PHE A 378 11.88 16.78 -11.26
C PHE A 378 12.05 17.50 -9.92
N LEU A 379 12.05 16.74 -8.82
CA LEU A 379 12.07 17.32 -7.48
C LEU A 379 13.40 18.00 -7.18
N ARG A 380 14.53 17.38 -7.54
CA ARG A 380 15.86 17.98 -7.38
C ARG A 380 15.99 19.26 -8.20
N THR A 381 15.60 19.23 -9.48
CA THR A 381 15.61 20.43 -10.35
C THR A 381 14.79 21.57 -9.75
N LYS A 382 13.58 21.27 -9.25
CA LYS A 382 12.71 22.31 -8.67
C LYS A 382 13.23 22.85 -7.35
N VAL A 383 13.91 22.03 -6.55
CA VAL A 383 14.57 22.48 -5.32
C VAL A 383 15.81 23.31 -5.64
N GLU A 384 16.60 22.92 -6.63
CA GLU A 384 17.75 23.70 -7.13
C GLU A 384 17.31 25.09 -7.60
N GLU A 385 16.23 25.18 -8.39
CA GLU A 385 15.63 26.47 -8.78
C GLU A 385 15.25 27.35 -7.58
N VAL A 386 14.79 26.76 -6.47
CA VAL A 386 14.49 27.53 -5.25
C VAL A 386 15.76 28.01 -4.58
N LEU A 387 16.78 27.16 -4.45
CA LEU A 387 18.06 27.48 -3.81
C LEU A 387 18.85 28.54 -4.61
N ASP A 388 18.90 28.42 -5.93
CA ASP A 388 19.56 29.39 -6.82
C ASP A 388 18.97 30.80 -6.74
N ASN A 389 17.73 30.92 -6.27
CA ASN A 389 17.03 32.18 -6.05
C ASN A 389 17.03 32.62 -4.58
N ASP A 390 17.94 32.10 -3.75
CA ASP A 390 18.05 32.34 -2.30
C ASP A 390 16.73 32.03 -1.55
N GLY A 391 15.94 31.10 -2.09
CA GLY A 391 14.63 30.72 -1.57
C GLY A 391 14.71 29.87 -0.32
N THR A 392 13.64 29.90 0.47
CA THR A 392 13.57 29.19 1.76
C THR A 392 12.85 27.85 1.62
N LEU A 393 12.87 27.04 2.70
CA LEU A 393 12.03 25.84 2.79
C LEU A 393 10.52 26.15 2.62
N GLU A 394 10.07 27.36 3.00
CA GLU A 394 8.68 27.79 2.77
C GLU A 394 8.40 27.94 1.27
N ASP A 395 9.36 28.43 0.51
CA ASP A 395 9.24 28.55 -0.95
C ASP A 395 9.30 27.18 -1.63
N ALA A 396 10.14 26.27 -1.12
CA ALA A 396 10.17 24.89 -1.60
C ALA A 396 8.81 24.19 -1.43
N TYR A 397 8.08 24.42 -0.33
CA TYR A 397 6.73 23.86 -0.16
C TYR A 397 5.71 24.35 -1.21
N LYS A 398 6.00 25.43 -1.94
CA LYS A 398 5.15 25.95 -3.03
C LYS A 398 5.41 25.27 -4.37
N ILE A 399 6.40 24.37 -4.49
CA ILE A 399 6.66 23.59 -5.70
C ILE A 399 5.40 22.81 -6.10
N ASP A 400 4.91 23.05 -7.32
CA ASP A 400 3.74 22.36 -7.85
C ASP A 400 4.08 20.91 -8.25
N GLN A 401 3.61 19.96 -7.45
CA GLN A 401 3.76 18.51 -7.70
C GLN A 401 2.49 17.89 -8.29
N SER A 402 1.58 18.68 -8.88
CA SER A 402 0.27 18.22 -9.36
C SER A 402 0.36 17.08 -10.39
N GLU A 403 1.43 17.00 -11.18
CA GLU A 403 1.70 15.88 -12.10
C GLU A 403 1.78 14.52 -11.39
N TYR A 404 2.15 14.49 -10.10
CA TYR A 404 2.29 13.25 -9.32
C TYR A 404 1.11 13.02 -8.37
N ALA A 405 0.09 13.88 -8.38
CA ALA A 405 -1.02 13.85 -7.43
C ALA A 405 -1.92 12.61 -7.53
N HIS A 406 -1.84 11.87 -8.64
CA HIS A 406 -2.54 10.59 -8.85
C HIS A 406 -1.83 9.41 -8.20
N LEU A 407 -0.57 9.55 -7.78
CA LEU A 407 0.16 8.47 -7.12
C LEU A 407 -0.38 8.24 -5.71
N ASP A 408 -0.48 6.98 -5.33
CA ASP A 408 -0.80 6.60 -3.97
C ASP A 408 0.24 7.19 -3.01
N THR A 409 -0.21 7.54 -1.80
CA THR A 409 0.58 8.21 -0.75
C THR A 409 1.08 9.64 -1.05
N PHE A 410 0.68 10.24 -2.19
CA PHE A 410 1.05 11.63 -2.53
C PHE A 410 0.80 12.63 -1.40
N LYS A 411 -0.40 12.62 -0.81
CA LYS A 411 -0.80 13.59 0.23
C LYS A 411 0.05 13.47 1.50
N GLN A 412 0.60 12.28 1.74
CA GLN A 412 1.45 11.99 2.89
C GLN A 412 2.92 12.33 2.62
N LEU A 413 3.38 12.16 1.37
CA LEU A 413 4.79 12.19 1.03
C LEU A 413 5.24 13.45 0.29
N ALA A 414 4.42 14.06 -0.57
CA ALA A 414 4.86 15.14 -1.46
C ALA A 414 5.56 16.30 -0.73
N LEU A 415 4.97 16.81 0.36
CA LEU A 415 5.59 17.87 1.17
C LEU A 415 6.80 17.37 1.97
N ARG A 416 6.77 16.11 2.43
CA ARG A 416 7.90 15.54 3.18
C ARG A 416 9.11 15.33 2.28
N ASN A 417 8.90 14.83 1.08
CA ASN A 417 9.93 14.62 0.07
C ASN A 417 10.61 15.95 -0.27
N VAL A 418 9.83 16.99 -0.57
CA VAL A 418 10.36 18.37 -0.77
C VAL A 418 11.24 18.79 0.41
N ALA A 419 10.76 18.67 1.64
CA ALA A 419 11.52 19.10 2.81
C ALA A 419 12.83 18.32 2.99
N ARG A 420 12.84 17.02 2.65
CA ARG A 420 14.05 16.19 2.75
C ARG A 420 15.07 16.54 1.67
N VAL A 421 14.61 16.72 0.44
CA VAL A 421 15.50 17.09 -0.68
C VAL A 421 16.07 18.48 -0.47
N PHE A 422 15.24 19.47 -0.13
CA PHE A 422 15.70 20.84 0.17
C PHE A 422 16.78 20.86 1.24
N LYS A 423 16.53 20.21 2.40
CA LYS A 423 17.49 20.18 3.51
C LYS A 423 18.81 19.48 3.17
N LYS A 424 18.79 18.54 2.22
CA LYS A 424 19.99 17.85 1.79
C LYS A 424 20.79 18.71 0.81
N MET A 425 20.10 19.24 -0.20
CA MET A 425 20.69 20.08 -1.25
C MET A 425 21.18 21.45 -0.75
N GLU A 426 20.65 21.97 0.36
CA GLU A 426 21.17 23.19 1.01
C GLU A 426 22.66 23.08 1.42
N PHE A 427 23.18 21.86 1.53
CA PHE A 427 24.58 21.58 1.90
C PHE A 427 25.33 20.74 0.85
N GLU A 428 24.73 20.49 -0.31
CA GLU A 428 25.41 19.95 -1.49
C GLU A 428 26.16 21.09 -2.20
#